data_AF-A0A2V6UY32-F1
#
_entry.id   AF-A0A2V6UY32-F1
#
_cell.length_a   1.000
_cell.length_b   1.000
_cell.length_c   1.000
_cell.angle_alpha   90.00
_cell.angle_beta   90.00
_cell.angle_gamma   90.00
#
_symmetry.space_group_name_H-M   'P 1'
#
loop_
_entity.id
_entity.type
_entity.pdbx_description
1 polymer ?
#
loop_
_entity_poly.entity_id
_entity_poly.type
_entity_poly.pdbx_seq_one_letter_code
_entity_poly.pdbx_strand_id
1 'polypeptide(L)'
;ANLCQEAPHWSFVVDVTVENSKTAPPGTRIEQSPWQGPMVLSTMWVDPRLGEKYPRGNYCTRGARYGVHSSEENFRNPFYGRVTFLAYFTGGVRAWDIREPQGPVEVGFYVPESNANTTQPDGYMTNNVEVDNRGFIYATDRNGSGLDILELRGKAKSIGLGTSGHDGDDEE
;
A
#
# COMPACT_ATOMS: atom_id res chain seq x y z
N ALA A 1 -7.03 -8.38 24.87
CA ALA A 1 -8.25 -7.60 24.59
C ALA A 1 -8.26 -7.22 23.12
N ASN A 2 -9.43 -7.12 22.46
CA ASN A 2 -9.52 -6.64 21.09
C ASN A 2 -9.57 -5.10 21.08
N LEU A 3 -8.48 -4.47 20.67
CA LEU A 3 -8.28 -3.02 20.64
C LEU A 3 -8.56 -2.40 19.27
N CYS A 4 -8.94 -3.19 18.25
CA CYS A 4 -9.41 -2.69 16.95
C CYS A 4 -10.87 -2.20 17.03
N GLN A 5 -11.11 -1.15 17.81
CA GLN A 5 -12.45 -0.56 17.97
C GLN A 5 -12.69 0.63 17.02
N GLU A 6 -11.64 1.10 16.35
CA GLU A 6 -11.72 2.19 15.36
C GLU A 6 -12.30 1.70 14.03
N ALA A 7 -12.80 2.65 13.22
CA ALA A 7 -13.25 2.35 11.86
C ALA A 7 -12.08 1.81 11.02
N PRO A 8 -12.32 0.82 10.13
CA PRO A 8 -11.29 0.34 9.22
C PRO A 8 -10.76 1.45 8.31
N HIS A 9 -9.45 1.50 8.09
CA HIS A 9 -8.88 2.38 7.08
C HIS A 9 -8.76 1.63 5.76
N TRP A 10 -9.29 2.23 4.70
CA TRP A 10 -9.31 1.66 3.35
C TRP A 10 -8.48 2.52 2.40
N SER A 11 -7.97 1.88 1.37
CA SER A 11 -7.43 2.54 0.19
C SER A 11 -8.25 2.13 -1.03
N PHE A 12 -8.29 3.00 -2.03
CA PHE A 12 -9.12 2.80 -3.21
C PHE A 12 -8.26 2.99 -4.45
N VAL A 13 -8.48 2.15 -5.45
CA VAL A 13 -8.09 2.50 -6.83
C VAL A 13 -9.27 3.23 -7.43
N VAL A 14 -9.02 4.44 -7.94
CA VAL A 14 -10.05 5.33 -8.48
C VAL A 14 -9.74 5.63 -9.94
N ASP A 15 -10.73 5.39 -10.80
CA ASP A 15 -10.70 5.86 -12.17
C ASP A 15 -11.11 7.34 -12.21
N VAL A 16 -10.16 8.20 -12.50
CA VAL A 16 -10.36 9.65 -12.69
C VAL A 16 -10.56 10.03 -14.16
N THR A 17 -10.49 9.07 -15.08
CA THR A 17 -10.62 9.30 -16.53
C THR A 17 -12.07 9.37 -17.01
N VAL A 18 -13.02 8.92 -16.20
CA VAL A 18 -14.46 8.94 -16.50
C VAL A 18 -14.98 10.38 -16.78
N GLU A 19 -14.22 11.42 -16.40
CA GLU A 19 -14.50 12.81 -16.81
C GLU A 19 -14.26 13.13 -18.30
N ASN A 20 -13.69 12.22 -19.10
CA ASN A 20 -13.32 12.49 -20.51
C ASN A 20 -14.11 11.70 -21.57
N SER A 21 -15.19 10.99 -21.20
CA SER A 21 -15.97 10.23 -22.17
C SER A 21 -16.81 11.13 -23.06
N LYS A 22 -16.21 11.50 -24.20
CA LYS A 22 -16.86 12.09 -25.38
C LYS A 22 -18.11 11.31 -25.78
N THR A 23 -19.29 11.88 -25.59
CA THR A 23 -20.46 11.56 -26.44
C THR A 23 -21.36 12.77 -26.64
N ALA A 24 -20.98 13.63 -27.59
CA ALA A 24 -21.95 14.34 -28.43
C ALA A 24 -21.30 14.68 -29.79
N PRO A 25 -21.65 13.99 -30.89
CA PRO A 25 -21.48 14.57 -32.21
C PRO A 25 -22.24 15.91 -32.27
N PRO A 26 -21.66 17.00 -32.81
CA PRO A 26 -20.41 17.07 -33.56
C PRO A 26 -19.21 17.58 -32.71
N GLY A 27 -18.61 16.70 -31.90
CA GLY A 27 -17.24 16.26 -32.12
C GLY A 27 -16.02 17.09 -31.68
N THR A 28 -16.15 18.21 -30.95
CA THR A 28 -14.95 18.96 -30.49
C THR A 28 -14.97 19.46 -29.04
N ARG A 29 -16.07 19.33 -28.31
CA ARG A 29 -16.18 19.88 -26.95
C ARG A 29 -16.13 18.77 -25.89
N ILE A 30 -15.14 18.86 -25.00
CA ILE A 30 -15.15 18.13 -23.73
C ILE A 30 -16.10 18.91 -22.83
N GLU A 31 -17.30 18.37 -22.58
CA GLU A 31 -18.22 18.91 -21.59
C GLU A 31 -18.21 17.95 -20.39
N GLN A 32 -17.78 18.45 -19.22
CA GLN A 32 -17.84 17.69 -17.98
C GLN A 32 -19.31 17.39 -17.66
N SER A 33 -19.63 16.10 -17.48
CA SER A 33 -20.91 15.71 -16.92
C SER A 33 -20.89 15.98 -15.42
N PRO A 34 -21.73 16.87 -14.88
CA PRO A 34 -21.76 17.15 -13.43
C PRO A 34 -22.23 15.93 -12.61
N TRP A 35 -22.74 14.89 -13.28
CA TRP A 35 -23.23 13.66 -12.66
C TRP A 35 -22.26 12.49 -12.80
N GLN A 36 -21.11 12.69 -13.47
CA GLN A 36 -20.14 11.64 -13.75
C GLN A 36 -18.77 12.09 -13.23
N GLY A 37 -18.40 11.56 -12.07
CA GLY A 37 -17.14 11.86 -11.38
C GLY A 37 -16.24 10.63 -11.25
N PRO A 38 -15.14 10.75 -10.49
CA PRO A 38 -14.23 9.65 -10.22
C PRO A 38 -14.97 8.41 -9.70
N MET A 39 -14.63 7.24 -10.25
CA MET A 39 -15.26 5.98 -9.89
C MET A 39 -14.29 5.10 -9.10
N VAL A 40 -14.72 4.62 -7.93
CA VAL A 40 -13.96 3.59 -7.20
C VAL A 40 -14.02 2.30 -8.01
N LEU A 41 -12.85 1.80 -8.42
CA LEU A 41 -12.70 0.54 -9.13
C LEU A 41 -12.57 -0.64 -8.16
N SER A 42 -11.83 -0.42 -7.06
CA SER A 42 -11.57 -1.45 -6.07
C SER A 42 -11.18 -0.86 -4.72
N THR A 43 -11.30 -1.70 -3.68
CA THR A 43 -10.93 -1.37 -2.30
C THR A 43 -9.82 -2.30 -1.84
N MET A 44 -8.75 -1.72 -1.29
CA MET A 44 -7.61 -2.40 -0.71
C MET A 44 -7.63 -2.20 0.80
N TRP A 45 -7.67 -3.31 1.54
CA TRP A 45 -7.63 -3.33 2.99
C TRP A 45 -7.06 -4.66 3.48
N VAL A 46 -6.54 -4.68 4.70
CA VAL A 46 -6.02 -5.90 5.33
C VAL A 46 -6.69 -6.04 6.67
N ASP A 47 -7.24 -7.22 6.98
CA ASP A 47 -7.82 -7.48 8.27
C ASP A 47 -6.72 -7.53 9.36
N PRO A 48 -6.77 -6.68 10.40
CA PRO A 48 -5.77 -6.67 11.48
C PRO A 48 -5.66 -8.00 12.24
N ARG A 49 -6.66 -8.88 12.16
CA ARG A 49 -6.61 -10.21 12.77
C ARG A 49 -5.74 -11.18 11.98
N LEU A 50 -5.51 -10.95 10.69
CA LEU A 50 -4.65 -11.80 9.86
C LEU A 50 -3.17 -11.76 10.29
N GLY A 51 -2.80 -10.79 11.13
CA GLY A 51 -1.49 -10.79 11.79
C GLY A 51 -1.22 -12.06 12.60
N GLU A 52 -2.25 -12.75 13.10
CA GLU A 52 -2.12 -14.02 13.85
C GLU A 52 -1.43 -15.13 13.06
N LYS A 53 -1.45 -15.07 11.71
CA LYS A 53 -0.74 -16.03 10.86
C LYS A 53 0.79 -15.90 10.96
N TYR A 54 1.30 -14.75 11.40
CA TYR A 54 2.72 -14.44 11.42
C TYR A 54 3.27 -14.40 12.86
N PRO A 55 4.59 -14.54 13.06
CA PRO A 55 5.20 -14.56 14.40
C PRO A 55 4.86 -13.35 15.28
N ARG A 56 4.50 -12.23 14.65
CA ARG A 56 4.19 -10.96 15.34
C ARG A 56 2.71 -10.80 15.71
N GLY A 57 1.90 -11.81 15.48
CA GLY A 57 0.56 -11.94 16.05
C GLY A 57 -0.46 -10.89 15.62
N ASN A 58 -1.62 -10.94 16.28
CA ASN A 58 -2.77 -10.08 15.99
C ASN A 58 -2.44 -8.59 16.20
N TYR A 59 -2.73 -7.74 15.21
CA TYR A 59 -2.53 -6.30 15.36
C TYR A 59 -3.52 -5.68 16.37
N CYS A 60 -4.69 -6.29 16.55
CA CYS A 60 -5.70 -5.83 17.50
C CYS A 60 -5.31 -5.96 18.97
N THR A 61 -4.25 -6.68 19.30
CA THR A 61 -3.77 -6.76 20.70
C THR A 61 -2.71 -5.71 21.02
N ARG A 62 -2.20 -4.97 20.03
CA ARG A 62 -1.07 -4.03 20.19
C ARG A 62 -1.46 -2.65 20.69
N GLY A 63 -2.73 -2.27 20.55
CA GLY A 63 -3.25 -1.00 21.06
C GLY A 63 -2.74 0.26 20.35
N ALA A 64 -2.06 0.10 19.21
CA ALA A 64 -1.72 1.20 18.30
C ALA A 64 -2.65 1.21 17.10
N ARG A 65 -2.69 2.35 16.39
CA ARG A 65 -3.49 2.52 15.17
C ARG A 65 -3.09 1.51 14.12
N TYR A 66 -4.07 1.06 13.33
CA TYR A 66 -3.87 0.09 12.27
C TYR A 66 -4.62 0.51 11.01
N GLY A 67 -4.02 0.24 9.86
CA GLY A 67 -4.62 0.46 8.54
C GLY A 67 -3.94 1.57 7.76
N VAL A 68 -4.40 1.80 6.53
CA VAL A 68 -3.82 2.75 5.58
C VAL A 68 -3.68 4.15 6.19
N HIS A 69 -2.57 4.82 5.92
CA HIS A 69 -2.36 6.21 6.29
C HIS A 69 -1.84 7.08 5.14
N SER A 70 -0.89 6.58 4.34
CA SER A 70 -0.40 7.30 3.16
C SER A 70 -0.04 6.36 2.02
N SER A 71 0.00 6.90 0.81
CA SER A 71 0.67 6.28 -0.34
C SER A 71 2.10 6.81 -0.49
N GLU A 72 2.86 6.17 -1.38
CA GLU A 72 4.02 6.79 -2.03
C GLU A 72 3.58 7.89 -3.01
N GLU A 73 4.43 8.90 -3.22
CA GLU A 73 4.11 10.08 -4.03
C GLU A 73 5.15 10.33 -5.14
N ASN A 74 6.17 9.49 -5.30
CA ASN A 74 7.20 9.66 -6.32
C ASN A 74 6.76 9.12 -7.69
N PHE A 75 6.49 10.06 -8.60
CA PHE A 75 6.19 9.77 -10.01
C PHE A 75 7.35 9.10 -10.81
N ARG A 76 8.54 8.98 -10.25
CA ARG A 76 9.69 8.27 -10.85
C ARG A 76 9.95 6.88 -10.22
N ASN A 77 8.97 6.34 -9.50
CA ASN A 77 8.98 4.99 -8.96
C ASN A 77 9.23 3.94 -10.09
N PRO A 78 10.25 3.08 -10.01
CA PRO A 78 10.53 2.06 -11.03
C PRO A 78 9.42 0.98 -11.14
N PHE A 79 8.57 0.87 -10.12
CA PHE A 79 7.43 -0.04 -10.06
C PHE A 79 6.11 0.59 -10.55
N TYR A 80 6.17 1.84 -11.03
CA TYR A 80 5.00 2.62 -11.46
C TYR A 80 4.06 1.84 -12.39
N GLY A 81 2.75 1.94 -12.10
CA GLY A 81 1.69 1.25 -12.85
C GLY A 81 1.63 -0.27 -12.65
N ARG A 82 2.52 -0.85 -11.83
CA ARG A 82 2.54 -2.29 -11.53
C ARG A 82 2.37 -2.57 -10.04
N VAL A 83 3.23 -1.99 -9.19
CA VAL A 83 3.15 -2.16 -7.74
C VAL A 83 3.13 -0.80 -7.07
N THR A 84 2.17 -0.59 -6.16
CA THR A 84 2.10 0.58 -5.29
C THR A 84 2.36 0.20 -3.84
N PHE A 85 2.85 1.16 -3.05
CA PHE A 85 3.21 0.96 -1.65
C PHE A 85 2.39 1.88 -0.78
N LEU A 86 1.86 1.32 0.31
CA LEU A 86 1.02 2.03 1.26
C LEU A 86 1.59 1.88 2.67
N ALA A 87 1.64 2.99 3.40
CA ALA A 87 1.91 3.02 4.83
C ALA A 87 0.65 2.57 5.60
N TYR A 88 0.83 1.65 6.56
CA TYR A 88 -0.26 0.94 7.24
C TYR A 88 -0.19 1.04 8.78
N PHE A 89 0.36 2.13 9.34
CA PHE A 89 0.62 2.27 10.77
C PHE A 89 1.35 1.03 11.35
N THR A 90 0.75 0.34 12.33
CA THR A 90 1.30 -0.91 12.91
C THR A 90 1.34 -2.09 11.94
N GLY A 91 0.59 -1.99 10.83
CA GLY A 91 0.67 -2.91 9.71
C GLY A 91 1.87 -2.66 8.79
N GLY A 92 2.69 -1.64 9.06
CA GLY A 92 3.96 -1.38 8.38
C GLY A 92 3.81 -0.87 6.95
N VAL A 93 4.54 -1.46 6.01
CA VAL A 93 4.41 -1.18 4.57
C VAL A 93 3.71 -2.34 3.88
N ARG A 94 2.74 -2.03 3.01
CA ARG A 94 2.04 -3.00 2.16
C ARG A 94 2.31 -2.72 0.69
N ALA A 95 2.69 -3.74 -0.06
CA ALA A 95 2.92 -3.68 -1.50
C ALA A 95 1.76 -4.35 -2.24
N TRP A 96 1.12 -3.62 -3.15
CA TRP A 96 -0.06 -4.05 -3.88
C TRP A 96 0.23 -4.10 -5.38
N ASP A 97 0.01 -5.25 -6.02
CA ASP A 97 -0.04 -5.37 -7.47
C ASP A 97 -1.35 -4.76 -7.97
N ILE A 98 -1.22 -3.72 -8.79
CA ILE A 98 -2.32 -2.92 -9.33
C ILE A 98 -2.42 -3.03 -10.86
N ARG A 99 -1.74 -4.00 -11.46
CA ARG A 99 -1.83 -4.25 -12.92
C ARG A 99 -3.26 -4.54 -13.36
N GLU A 100 -4.05 -5.15 -12.47
CA GLU A 100 -5.50 -5.28 -12.60
C GLU A 100 -6.22 -4.37 -11.60
N PRO A 101 -6.58 -3.13 -11.99
CA PRO A 101 -7.06 -2.11 -11.05
C PRO A 101 -8.43 -2.42 -10.41
N GLN A 102 -9.20 -3.35 -11.00
CA GLN A 102 -10.47 -3.84 -10.44
C GLN A 102 -10.27 -4.89 -9.34
N GLY A 103 -9.08 -5.48 -9.24
CA GLY A 103 -8.77 -6.50 -8.24
C GLY A 103 -7.30 -6.48 -7.82
N PRO A 104 -6.84 -5.41 -7.13
CA PRO A 104 -5.49 -5.36 -6.59
C PRO A 104 -5.21 -6.49 -5.61
N VAL A 105 -3.97 -6.98 -5.60
CA VAL A 105 -3.56 -8.10 -4.74
C VAL A 105 -2.33 -7.70 -3.92
N GLU A 106 -2.33 -7.97 -2.61
CA GLU A 106 -1.14 -7.79 -1.78
C GLU A 106 -0.06 -8.80 -2.23
N VAL A 107 1.11 -8.29 -2.63
CA VAL A 107 2.25 -9.10 -3.11
C VAL A 107 3.42 -9.12 -2.14
N GLY A 108 3.36 -8.31 -1.09
CA GLY A 108 4.36 -8.30 -0.04
C GLY A 108 4.02 -7.31 1.07
N PHE A 109 4.64 -7.50 2.23
CA PHE A 109 4.53 -6.56 3.33
C PHE A 109 5.80 -6.59 4.17
N TYR A 110 6.00 -5.53 4.94
CA TYR A 110 7.04 -5.42 5.95
C TYR A 110 6.46 -4.77 7.20
N VAL A 111 6.70 -5.37 8.37
CA VAL A 111 6.21 -4.87 9.66
C VAL A 111 7.43 -4.63 10.55
N PRO A 112 7.74 -3.37 10.89
CA PRO A 112 8.96 -3.01 11.63
C PRO A 112 8.91 -3.43 13.09
N GLU A 113 10.08 -3.75 13.66
CA GLU A 113 10.23 -4.04 15.09
C GLU A 113 10.27 -2.77 15.92
N SER A 114 9.55 -2.77 17.05
CA SER A 114 9.71 -1.71 18.04
C SER A 114 11.11 -1.78 18.62
N ASN A 115 11.74 -0.62 18.81
CA ASN A 115 13.05 -0.50 19.42
C ASN A 115 12.98 0.33 20.70
N ALA A 116 14.11 0.57 21.35
CA ALA A 116 14.19 1.31 22.60
C ALA A 116 13.65 2.75 22.50
N ASN A 117 13.52 3.31 21.29
CA ASN A 117 13.00 4.65 21.05
C ASN A 117 11.50 4.65 20.72
N THR A 118 10.86 3.49 20.53
CA THR A 118 9.43 3.43 20.24
C THR A 118 8.62 3.79 21.48
N THR A 119 7.75 4.80 21.40
CA THR A 119 7.00 5.33 22.57
C THR A 119 6.17 4.27 23.30
N GLN A 120 5.66 3.26 22.59
CA GLN A 120 4.88 2.18 23.19
C GLN A 120 5.33 0.81 22.65
N PRO A 121 5.34 -0.25 23.48
CA PRO A 121 5.66 -1.61 23.03
C PRO A 121 4.75 -2.04 21.88
N ASP A 122 5.34 -2.61 20.83
CA ASP A 122 4.66 -3.08 19.61
C ASP A 122 3.81 -2.02 18.88
N GLY A 123 3.92 -0.75 19.25
CA GLY A 123 3.18 0.35 18.63
C GLY A 123 4.02 1.17 17.68
N TYR A 124 4.87 0.51 16.92
CA TYR A 124 5.43 1.10 15.71
C TYR A 124 4.28 1.57 14.78
N MET A 125 4.44 2.72 14.12
CA MET A 125 3.43 3.36 13.27
C MET A 125 4.08 3.94 12.00
N THR A 126 4.23 3.10 10.94
CA THR A 126 4.68 3.59 9.61
C THR A 126 3.68 4.62 9.16
N ASN A 127 4.16 5.85 9.04
CA ASN A 127 3.32 6.98 8.76
C ASN A 127 3.42 7.39 7.29
N ASN A 128 4.63 7.35 6.74
CA ASN A 128 4.88 7.60 5.33
C ASN A 128 5.73 6.49 4.73
N VAL A 129 5.51 6.26 3.44
CA VAL A 129 6.30 5.38 2.61
C VAL A 129 6.67 6.12 1.34
N GLU A 130 7.90 5.92 0.84
CA GLU A 130 8.33 6.50 -0.43
C GLU A 130 9.24 5.55 -1.18
N VAL A 131 9.23 5.59 -2.52
CA VAL A 131 10.08 4.73 -3.35
C VAL A 131 11.02 5.58 -4.17
N ASP A 132 12.33 5.34 -4.07
CA ASP A 132 13.29 6.05 -4.91
C ASP A 132 13.45 5.41 -6.30
N ASN A 133 14.18 6.11 -7.17
CA ASN A 133 14.39 5.67 -8.55
C ASN A 133 15.31 4.43 -8.67
N ARG A 134 15.93 3.99 -7.57
CA ARG A 134 16.72 2.76 -7.49
C ARG A 134 15.87 1.56 -7.06
N GLY A 135 14.63 1.80 -6.64
CA GLY A 135 13.70 0.78 -6.14
C GLY A 135 13.81 0.51 -4.64
N PHE A 136 14.50 1.38 -3.89
CA PHE A 136 14.49 1.31 -2.43
C PHE A 136 13.23 1.95 -1.89
N ILE A 137 12.64 1.29 -0.89
CA ILE A 137 11.42 1.73 -0.22
C ILE A 137 11.79 2.27 1.15
N TYR A 138 11.41 3.50 1.42
CA TYR A 138 11.70 4.23 2.65
C TYR A 138 10.45 4.25 3.52
N ALA A 139 10.51 3.71 4.73
CA ALA A 139 9.38 3.66 5.65
C ALA A 139 9.69 4.45 6.93
N THR A 140 8.97 5.54 7.16
CA THR A 140 9.20 6.40 8.34
C THR A 140 8.20 6.11 9.44
N ASP A 141 8.71 5.95 10.66
CA ASP A 141 7.91 5.81 11.86
C ASP A 141 7.62 7.18 12.48
N ARG A 142 6.37 7.42 12.88
CA ARG A 142 6.04 8.61 13.67
C ARG A 142 6.27 8.40 15.17
N ASN A 143 6.44 7.16 15.62
CA ASN A 143 6.46 6.80 17.03
C ASN A 143 7.86 6.55 17.61
N GLY A 144 8.90 7.09 16.96
CA GLY A 144 10.28 7.13 17.46
C GLY A 144 11.22 6.05 16.92
N SER A 145 10.71 5.06 16.19
CA SER A 145 11.50 3.92 15.69
C SER A 145 12.43 4.28 14.53
N GLY A 146 12.24 5.44 13.89
CA GLY A 146 13.14 5.99 12.88
C GLY A 146 12.71 5.70 11.45
N LEU A 147 13.68 5.34 10.61
CA LEU A 147 13.52 5.11 9.17
C LEU A 147 14.09 3.73 8.81
N ASP A 148 13.30 2.92 8.12
CA ASP A 148 13.76 1.69 7.48
C ASP A 148 13.90 1.87 5.97
N ILE A 149 14.89 1.17 5.39
CA ILE A 149 15.11 1.12 3.94
C ILE A 149 14.97 -0.34 3.51
N LEU A 150 14.04 -0.58 2.59
CA LEU A 150 13.62 -1.91 2.17
C LEU A 150 13.88 -2.11 0.68
N GLU A 151 13.94 -3.37 0.26
CA GLU A 151 14.02 -3.78 -1.14
C GLU A 151 12.98 -4.88 -1.38
N LEU A 152 12.23 -4.79 -2.49
CA LEU A 152 11.39 -5.91 -2.92
C LEU A 152 12.26 -7.11 -3.30
N ARG A 153 11.79 -8.32 -2.96
CA ARG A 153 12.45 -9.60 -3.28
C ARG A 153 11.52 -10.55 -4.02
N GLY A 154 12.09 -11.61 -4.59
CA GLY A 154 11.38 -12.72 -5.23
C GLY A 154 10.33 -12.28 -6.25
N LYS A 155 9.18 -12.98 -6.23
CA LYS A 155 8.06 -12.73 -7.15
C LYS A 155 7.55 -11.29 -7.12
N ALA A 156 7.52 -10.64 -5.95
CA ALA A 156 7.08 -9.25 -5.83
C ALA A 156 8.00 -8.30 -6.60
N LYS A 157 9.31 -8.52 -6.53
CA LYS A 157 10.30 -7.77 -7.32
C LYS A 157 10.09 -7.98 -8.82
N SER A 158 9.88 -9.23 -9.25
CA SER A 158 9.66 -9.55 -10.67
C SER A 158 8.39 -8.90 -11.21
N ILE A 159 7.29 -8.91 -10.43
CA ILE A 159 6.05 -8.20 -10.76
C ILE A 159 6.30 -6.71 -10.89
N GLY A 160 6.95 -6.09 -9.89
CA GLY A 160 7.22 -4.66 -9.87
C GLY A 160 8.08 -4.20 -11.04
N LEU A 161 9.11 -4.97 -11.41
CA LEU A 161 10.00 -4.65 -12.52
C LEU A 161 9.43 -5.04 -13.89
N GLY A 162 8.30 -5.76 -13.94
CA GLY A 162 7.70 -6.24 -15.18
C GLY A 162 8.54 -7.30 -15.88
N THR A 163 9.44 -7.98 -15.16
CA THR A 163 10.26 -9.07 -15.70
C THR A 163 9.46 -10.37 -15.63
N SER A 164 9.41 -11.13 -16.72
CA SER A 164 8.88 -12.49 -16.72
C SER A 164 9.62 -13.31 -15.67
N GLY A 165 8.90 -13.85 -14.68
CA GLY A 165 9.50 -14.71 -13.66
C GLY A 165 10.23 -15.86 -14.34
N HIS A 166 11.55 -15.93 -14.18
CA HIS A 166 12.16 -17.23 -14.07
C HIS A 166 11.70 -17.71 -12.69
N ASP A 167 10.86 -18.74 -12.65
CA ASP A 167 10.50 -19.45 -11.42
C ASP A 167 11.75 -20.15 -10.89
N GLY A 168 12.70 -19.35 -10.39
CA GLY A 168 13.82 -19.81 -9.59
C GLY A 168 13.33 -19.91 -8.17
N ASP A 169 13.25 -21.14 -7.68
CA ASP A 169 13.01 -21.51 -6.30
C ASP A 169 14.10 -20.93 -5.39
N ASP A 170 14.02 -19.64 -5.06
CA ASP A 170 14.85 -19.05 -4.00
C ASP A 170 13.98 -18.92 -2.75
N GLU A 171 13.75 -20.07 -2.11
CA GLU A 171 13.49 -20.15 -0.68
C GLU A 171 14.78 -19.79 0.08
N GLU A 172 14.84 -18.59 0.66
CA GLU A 172 15.65 -18.30 1.85
C GLU A 172 15.02 -17.17 2.68
#